data_AF-A0A6J0B3J6-F1
#
_entry.id   AF-A0A6J0B3J6-F1
#
_cell.length_a   1.000
_cell.length_b   1.000
_cell.length_c   1.000
_cell.angle_alpha   90.00
_cell.angle_beta   90.00
_cell.angle_gamma   90.00
#
_symmetry.space_group_name_H-M   'P 1'
#
loop_
_entity.id
_entity.type
_entity.pdbx_description
1 polymer ?
#
loop_
_entity_poly.entity_id
_entity_poly.type
_entity_poly.pdbx_seq_one_letter_code
_entity_poly.pdbx_strand_id
1 'polypeptide(L)'
;MEVMIRKLERYMDRKRLTVNVGKSKIMRFRKGGGRRKNIDWRWKGKRIEEVKEFSYLGYRVKCNGGQEAQVKERVRKAGVVMRQVWGIGKRRFGRDWEKRIWLFDRLVWTVIEYASEIWGWREWRAVEAVQDRFLRWTLGVDGRTPGYLVREELQREKLRIRAGRRAWNFERKLERGEGSELARRCWEEIRDKAEAGRQGSRWERERESFFAERGAESREVVARRERGEMEFREIEEREREEQRKERWEKIRESRYNRWYRLVKGEGIPGYLGKGWGESRWIRVARFRLGSEMKEARYWEEEEKRRCRVCGGEEETWEHVWERCVGWDRR
;
A
#
# COMPACT_ATOMS: atom_id res chain seq x y z
N MET A 1 24.93 -17.64 -22.76
CA MET A 1 25.31 -16.71 -21.68
C MET A 1 26.83 -16.53 -21.55
N GLU A 2 27.63 -17.60 -21.49
CA GLU A 2 29.11 -17.47 -21.42
C GLU A 2 29.73 -16.68 -22.58
N VAL A 3 29.22 -16.87 -23.80
CA VAL A 3 29.65 -16.08 -24.98
C VAL A 3 29.40 -14.58 -24.80
N MET A 4 28.29 -14.20 -24.15
CA MET A 4 27.98 -12.79 -23.88
C MET A 4 28.93 -12.20 -22.83
N ILE A 5 29.26 -12.97 -21.79
CA ILE A 5 30.24 -12.57 -20.77
C ILE A 5 31.60 -12.31 -21.42
N ARG A 6 32.08 -13.22 -22.25
CA ARG A 6 33.37 -13.06 -22.97
C ARG A 6 33.38 -11.87 -23.94
N LYS A 7 32.24 -11.55 -24.55
CA LYS A 7 32.10 -10.34 -25.39
C LYS A 7 32.16 -9.07 -24.53
N LEU A 8 31.50 -9.08 -23.37
CA LEU A 8 31.51 -7.96 -22.43
C LEU A 8 32.91 -7.74 -21.83
N GLU A 9 33.64 -8.82 -21.50
CA GLU A 9 35.04 -8.74 -21.05
C GLU A 9 35.90 -8.00 -22.08
N ARG A 10 35.87 -8.46 -23.35
CA ARG A 10 36.60 -7.80 -24.45
C ARG A 10 36.21 -6.34 -24.63
N TYR A 11 34.93 -6.01 -24.47
CA TYR A 11 34.45 -4.63 -24.57
C TYR A 11 34.99 -3.75 -23.44
N MET A 12 34.95 -4.25 -22.20
CA MET A 12 35.46 -3.53 -21.03
C MET A 12 36.98 -3.35 -21.10
N ASP A 13 37.70 -4.34 -21.63
CA ASP A 13 39.15 -4.27 -21.84
C ASP A 13 39.53 -3.21 -22.86
N ARG A 14 38.82 -3.13 -23.98
CA ARG A 14 38.99 -2.05 -24.96
C ARG A 14 38.75 -0.67 -24.35
N LYS A 15 37.82 -0.57 -23.40
CA LYS A 15 37.52 0.67 -22.66
C LYS A 15 38.44 0.90 -21.47
N ARG A 16 39.40 0.00 -21.19
CA ARG A 16 40.32 0.03 -20.05
C ARG A 16 39.60 0.12 -18.69
N LEU A 17 38.42 -0.48 -18.59
CA LEU A 17 37.62 -0.50 -17.35
C LEU A 17 37.80 -1.82 -16.60
N THR A 18 38.01 -1.72 -15.29
CA THR A 18 38.10 -2.89 -14.41
C THR A 18 36.78 -3.11 -13.68
N VAL A 19 36.20 -4.30 -13.87
CA VAL A 19 34.94 -4.69 -13.20
C VAL A 19 35.20 -5.17 -11.78
N ASN A 20 34.43 -4.66 -10.83
CA ASN A 20 34.47 -5.11 -9.45
C ASN A 20 33.66 -6.40 -9.27
N VAL A 21 34.35 -7.54 -9.28
CA VAL A 21 33.77 -8.89 -9.13
C VAL A 21 33.00 -9.06 -7.81
N GLY A 22 33.33 -8.30 -6.77
CA GLY A 22 32.61 -8.33 -5.50
C GLY A 22 31.21 -7.73 -5.58
N LYS A 23 31.04 -6.66 -6.37
CA LYS A 23 29.74 -5.99 -6.60
C LYS A 23 28.96 -6.62 -7.75
N SER A 24 29.64 -7.19 -8.73
CA SER A 24 29.03 -7.85 -9.88
C SER A 24 28.56 -9.26 -9.50
N LYS A 25 27.27 -9.53 -9.70
CA LYS A 25 26.64 -10.82 -9.39
C LYS A 25 25.90 -11.33 -10.62
N ILE A 26 25.80 -12.64 -10.75
CA ILE A 26 24.97 -13.28 -11.79
C ILE A 26 23.64 -13.70 -11.18
N MET A 27 22.57 -13.41 -11.90
CA MET A 27 21.23 -13.71 -11.47
C MET A 27 20.47 -14.39 -12.60
N ARG A 28 20.02 -15.63 -12.36
CA ARG A 28 19.22 -16.39 -13.34
C ARG A 28 17.75 -16.30 -12.99
N PHE A 29 16.95 -15.76 -13.92
CA PHE A 29 15.50 -15.73 -13.82
C PHE A 29 14.91 -17.08 -14.21
N ARG A 30 14.02 -17.62 -13.36
CA ARG A 30 13.28 -18.86 -13.64
C ARG A 30 11.95 -18.85 -12.91
N LYS A 31 10.87 -19.27 -13.57
CA LYS A 31 9.61 -19.66 -12.90
C LYS A 31 9.93 -20.89 -12.01
N GLY A 32 9.45 -20.92 -10.75
CA GLY A 32 9.89 -21.89 -9.74
C GLY A 32 9.77 -23.36 -10.16
N GLY A 33 10.61 -24.24 -9.59
CA GLY A 33 10.60 -25.70 -9.82
C GLY A 33 11.93 -26.28 -10.35
N GLY A 34 12.34 -27.43 -9.80
CA GLY A 34 13.48 -28.25 -10.26
C GLY A 34 14.84 -27.98 -9.59
N ARG A 35 15.76 -28.95 -9.69
CA ARG A 35 17.14 -28.83 -9.20
C ARG A 35 17.89 -27.75 -9.98
N ARG A 36 18.62 -26.88 -9.27
CA ARG A 36 19.54 -25.94 -9.90
C ARG A 36 20.81 -26.68 -10.29
N LYS A 37 21.18 -26.62 -11.56
CA LYS A 37 22.55 -26.95 -11.96
C LYS A 37 23.47 -25.87 -11.39
N ASN A 38 24.42 -26.27 -10.57
CA ASN A 38 25.53 -25.41 -10.17
C ASN A 38 26.36 -25.12 -11.41
N ILE A 39 26.43 -23.85 -11.80
CA ILE A 39 27.26 -23.38 -12.91
C ILE A 39 28.36 -22.54 -12.26
N ASP A 40 29.62 -22.86 -12.58
CA ASP A 40 30.75 -22.06 -12.12
C ASP A 40 30.93 -20.86 -13.04
N TRP A 41 30.44 -19.70 -12.62
CA TRP A 41 30.56 -18.48 -13.39
C TRP A 41 31.91 -17.82 -13.15
N ARG A 42 32.64 -17.49 -14.23
CA ARG A 42 33.94 -16.85 -14.15
C ARG A 42 33.99 -15.56 -14.96
N TRP A 43 34.66 -14.55 -14.41
CA TRP A 43 35.02 -13.30 -15.07
C TRP A 43 36.53 -13.10 -14.99
N LYS A 44 37.20 -13.14 -16.15
CA LYS A 44 38.67 -13.17 -16.25
C LYS A 44 39.31 -14.18 -15.29
N GLY A 45 38.73 -15.38 -15.21
CA GLY A 45 39.17 -16.45 -14.30
C GLY A 45 38.73 -16.30 -12.83
N LYS A 46 38.23 -15.14 -12.39
CA LYS A 46 37.70 -14.95 -11.02
C LYS A 46 36.26 -15.45 -10.91
N ARG A 47 35.92 -16.17 -9.84
CA ARG A 47 34.55 -16.66 -9.60
C ARG A 47 33.57 -15.51 -9.34
N ILE A 48 32.44 -15.53 -10.03
CA ILE A 48 31.29 -14.66 -9.75
C ILE A 48 30.23 -15.46 -9.00
N GLU A 49 29.70 -14.85 -7.94
CA GLU A 49 28.60 -15.43 -7.16
C GLU A 49 27.26 -15.34 -7.91
N GLU A 50 26.53 -16.46 -7.89
CA GLU A 50 25.14 -16.52 -8.36
C GLU A 50 24.18 -16.19 -7.21
N VAL A 51 23.41 -15.11 -7.34
CA VAL A 51 22.48 -14.63 -6.30
C VAL A 51 21.01 -14.90 -6.66
N LYS A 52 20.18 -15.08 -5.63
CA LYS A 52 18.71 -15.22 -5.77
C LYS A 52 17.98 -13.88 -5.75
N GLU A 53 18.57 -12.88 -5.10
CA GLU A 53 18.04 -11.53 -4.96
C GLU A 53 19.17 -10.53 -5.20
N PHE A 54 18.88 -9.42 -5.87
CA PHE A 54 19.85 -8.37 -6.13
C PHE A 54 19.18 -7.00 -6.02
N SER A 55 19.91 -6.00 -5.50
CA SER A 55 19.44 -4.62 -5.43
C SER A 55 20.00 -3.83 -6.60
N TYR A 56 19.13 -3.38 -7.49
CA TYR A 56 19.48 -2.54 -8.63
C TYR A 56 18.80 -1.18 -8.50
N LEU A 57 19.59 -0.12 -8.40
CA LEU A 57 19.11 1.27 -8.18
C LEU A 57 18.16 1.41 -6.98
N GLY A 58 18.29 0.54 -5.97
CA GLY A 58 17.40 0.51 -4.81
C GLY A 58 16.11 -0.30 -5.02
N TYR A 59 15.94 -0.97 -6.16
CA TYR A 59 14.90 -1.97 -6.37
C TYR A 59 15.44 -3.38 -6.13
N ARG A 60 14.80 -4.14 -5.22
CA ARG A 60 15.11 -5.55 -4.99
C ARG A 60 14.40 -6.44 -5.98
N VAL A 61 15.19 -6.99 -6.90
CA VAL A 61 14.73 -7.97 -7.88
C VAL A 61 14.93 -9.37 -7.31
N LYS A 62 13.97 -10.26 -7.52
CA LYS A 62 14.07 -11.70 -7.20
C LYS A 62 14.10 -12.56 -8.45
N CYS A 63 14.75 -13.73 -8.36
CA CYS A 63 14.90 -14.66 -9.48
C CYS A 63 13.56 -15.25 -9.96
N ASN A 64 12.55 -15.26 -9.08
CA ASN A 64 11.20 -15.70 -9.39
C ASN A 64 10.28 -14.58 -9.93
N GLY A 65 10.80 -13.35 -10.07
CA GLY A 65 10.01 -12.18 -10.48
C GLY A 65 9.06 -11.66 -9.40
N GLY A 66 9.21 -12.11 -8.15
CA GLY A 66 8.38 -11.65 -7.04
C GLY A 66 8.77 -10.28 -6.53
N GLN A 67 7.76 -9.44 -6.27
CA GLN A 67 7.91 -8.06 -5.82
C GLN A 67 7.81 -7.91 -4.29
N GLU A 68 7.52 -9.01 -3.57
CA GLU A 68 7.28 -9.02 -2.13
C GLU A 68 8.46 -8.46 -1.33
N ALA A 69 9.70 -8.78 -1.73
CA ALA A 69 10.88 -8.28 -1.02
C ALA A 69 11.07 -6.77 -1.18
N GLN A 70 10.78 -6.24 -2.37
CA GLN A 70 10.84 -4.80 -2.59
C GLN A 70 9.81 -4.10 -1.70
N VAL A 71 8.56 -4.55 -1.73
CA VAL A 71 7.49 -3.94 -0.92
C VAL A 71 7.83 -4.03 0.57
N LYS A 72 8.33 -5.17 1.05
CA LYS A 72 8.75 -5.32 2.46
C LYS A 72 9.89 -4.37 2.84
N GLU A 73 10.87 -4.16 1.96
CA GLU A 73 11.93 -3.18 2.20
C GLU A 73 11.39 -1.76 2.28
N ARG A 74 10.51 -1.40 1.34
CA ARG A 74 9.91 -0.07 1.26
C ARG A 74 9.05 0.22 2.49
N VAL A 75 8.23 -0.74 2.91
CA VAL A 75 7.47 -0.66 4.17
C VAL A 75 8.41 -0.48 5.37
N ARG A 76 9.55 -1.18 5.41
CA ARG A 76 10.54 -1.01 6.50
C ARG A 76 11.13 0.40 6.51
N LYS A 77 11.58 0.90 5.35
CA LYS A 77 12.15 2.25 5.20
C LYS A 77 11.11 3.33 5.53
N ALA A 78 9.90 3.18 4.99
CA ALA A 78 8.78 4.07 5.28
C ALA A 78 8.44 4.08 6.77
N GLY A 79 8.49 2.93 7.46
CA GLY A 79 8.28 2.87 8.90
C GLY A 79 9.30 3.66 9.73
N VAL A 80 10.56 3.73 9.28
CA VAL A 80 11.60 4.56 9.93
C VAL A 80 11.29 6.05 9.74
N VAL A 81 11.04 6.46 8.50
CA VAL A 81 10.70 7.85 8.16
C VAL A 81 9.42 8.29 8.86
N MET A 82 8.40 7.44 8.87
CA MET A 82 7.11 7.69 9.51
C MET A 82 7.26 8.01 11.01
N ARG A 83 8.15 7.34 11.73
CA ARG A 83 8.42 7.67 13.15
C ARG A 83 9.00 9.08 13.32
N GLN A 84 9.93 9.46 12.45
CA GLN A 84 10.53 10.80 12.48
C GLN A 84 9.51 11.87 12.10
N VAL A 85 8.75 11.64 11.03
CA VAL A 85 7.66 12.51 10.56
C VAL A 85 6.60 12.69 11.65
N TRP A 86 6.25 11.62 12.35
CA TRP A 86 5.34 11.69 13.48
C TRP A 86 5.86 12.59 14.61
N GLY A 87 7.14 12.44 14.99
CA GLY A 87 7.77 13.29 16.00
C GLY A 87 7.83 14.77 15.60
N ILE A 88 8.03 15.07 14.31
CA ILE A 88 7.95 16.45 13.79
C ILE A 88 6.50 16.96 13.82
N GLY A 89 5.57 16.14 13.35
CA GLY A 89 4.14 16.45 13.31
C GLY A 89 3.56 16.74 14.68
N LYS A 90 3.92 15.96 15.70
CA LYS A 90 3.50 16.20 17.09
C LYS A 90 4.03 17.52 17.64
N ARG A 91 5.32 17.81 17.42
CA ARG A 91 5.97 19.03 17.95
C ARG A 91 5.49 20.31 17.27
N ARG A 92 5.29 20.29 15.95
CA ARG A 92 4.94 21.49 15.16
C ARG A 92 3.45 21.62 14.84
N PHE A 93 2.75 20.51 14.67
CA PHE A 93 1.36 20.45 14.22
C PHE A 93 0.49 19.69 15.23
N GLY A 94 0.62 20.04 16.51
CA GLY A 94 -0.16 19.49 17.63
C GLY A 94 -1.68 19.52 17.39
N ARG A 95 -2.16 20.64 16.85
CA ARG A 95 -3.59 20.96 16.71
C ARG A 95 -4.16 20.68 15.31
N ASP A 96 -3.28 20.54 14.31
CA ASP A 96 -3.67 20.43 12.89
C ASP A 96 -3.48 18.99 12.38
N TRP A 97 -4.53 18.18 12.46
CA TRP A 97 -4.50 16.81 11.94
C TRP A 97 -4.30 16.78 10.41
N GLU A 98 -4.86 17.75 9.68
CA GLU A 98 -4.71 17.86 8.23
C GLU A 98 -3.24 18.01 7.82
N LYS A 99 -2.50 18.90 8.51
CA LYS A 99 -1.07 19.10 8.25
C LYS A 99 -0.25 17.84 8.57
N ARG A 100 -0.65 17.04 9.56
CA ARG A 100 0.01 15.75 9.84
C ARG A 100 -0.18 14.77 8.69
N ILE A 101 -1.39 14.68 8.16
CA ILE A 101 -1.66 13.80 7.01
C ILE A 101 -0.96 14.33 5.75
N TRP A 102 -0.92 15.65 5.58
CA TRP A 102 -0.14 16.26 4.50
C TRP A 102 1.35 15.90 4.58
N LEU A 103 1.95 15.92 5.77
CA LEU A 103 3.33 15.46 5.97
C LEU A 103 3.50 13.98 5.60
N PHE A 104 2.54 13.14 5.94
CA PHE A 104 2.56 11.73 5.54
C PHE A 104 2.51 11.59 4.01
N ASP A 105 1.59 12.28 3.36
CA ASP A 105 1.41 12.29 1.91
C ASP A 105 2.65 12.79 1.17
N ARG A 106 3.44 13.70 1.78
CA ARG A 106 4.63 14.26 1.13
C ARG A 106 5.93 13.51 1.43
N LEU A 107 6.09 12.99 2.65
CA LEU A 107 7.37 12.42 3.11
C LEU A 107 7.36 10.89 3.21
N VAL A 108 6.26 10.31 3.67
CA VAL A 108 6.18 8.85 3.87
C VAL A 108 5.73 8.18 2.60
N TRP A 109 4.70 8.73 1.94
CA TRP A 109 4.19 8.20 0.70
C TRP A 109 5.24 8.19 -0.40
N THR A 110 6.03 9.25 -0.57
CA THR A 110 7.09 9.33 -1.60
C THR A 110 8.16 8.23 -1.47
N VAL A 111 8.43 7.76 -0.24
CA VAL A 111 9.36 6.64 0.01
C VAL A 111 8.75 5.30 -0.42
N ILE A 112 7.44 5.14 -0.18
CA ILE A 112 6.68 3.95 -0.58
C ILE A 112 6.53 3.93 -2.10
N GLU A 113 6.09 5.04 -2.68
CA GLU A 113 5.78 5.29 -4.09
C GLU A 113 6.94 4.95 -5.03
N TYR A 114 8.17 4.89 -4.53
CA TYR A 114 9.31 4.49 -5.34
C TYR A 114 9.09 3.13 -6.02
N ALA A 115 9.18 3.14 -7.35
CA ALA A 115 8.94 2.01 -8.24
C ALA A 115 7.49 1.46 -8.21
N SER A 116 6.52 2.28 -7.79
CA SER A 116 5.09 1.94 -7.85
C SER A 116 4.61 1.68 -9.27
N GLU A 117 5.34 2.15 -10.27
CA GLU A 117 5.12 1.80 -11.68
C GLU A 117 5.20 0.29 -11.92
N ILE A 118 6.00 -0.42 -11.12
CA ILE A 118 6.23 -1.85 -11.24
C ILE A 118 5.30 -2.65 -10.32
N TRP A 119 5.10 -2.22 -9.07
CA TRP A 119 4.32 -2.99 -8.08
C TRP A 119 2.89 -2.48 -7.82
N GLY A 120 2.51 -1.34 -8.40
CA GLY A 120 1.29 -0.61 -8.09
C GLY A 120 -0.01 -1.24 -8.59
N TRP A 121 0.04 -2.23 -9.47
CA TRP A 121 -1.14 -2.96 -9.95
C TRP A 121 -1.77 -3.86 -8.86
N ARG A 122 -0.99 -4.26 -7.86
CA ARG A 122 -1.46 -5.16 -6.80
C ARG A 122 -1.72 -4.43 -5.49
N GLU A 123 -2.80 -4.79 -4.80
CA GLU A 123 -3.01 -4.35 -3.42
C GLU A 123 -2.05 -5.06 -2.46
N TRP A 124 -1.24 -4.27 -1.74
CA TRP A 124 -0.34 -4.78 -0.72
C TRP A 124 -0.85 -4.41 0.67
N ARG A 125 -1.41 -5.39 1.40
CA ARG A 125 -1.88 -5.20 2.79
C ARG A 125 -0.82 -4.55 3.69
N ALA A 126 0.46 -4.86 3.47
CA ALA A 126 1.56 -4.27 4.23
C ALA A 126 1.75 -2.76 3.98
N VAL A 127 1.47 -2.27 2.77
CA VAL A 127 1.52 -0.84 2.42
C VAL A 127 0.33 -0.12 3.04
N GLU A 128 -0.86 -0.69 2.88
CA GLU A 128 -2.11 -0.16 3.46
C GLU A 128 -2.03 -0.10 5.00
N ALA A 129 -1.37 -1.07 5.63
CA ALA A 129 -1.13 -1.08 7.08
C ALA A 129 -0.22 0.07 7.56
N VAL A 130 0.67 0.60 6.72
CA VAL A 130 1.47 1.79 7.07
C VAL A 130 0.57 3.02 7.16
N GLN A 131 -0.32 3.19 6.18
CA GLN A 131 -1.33 4.26 6.21
C GLN A 131 -2.23 4.13 7.43
N ASP A 132 -2.83 2.95 7.65
CA ASP A 132 -3.73 2.72 8.78
C ASP A 132 -3.07 3.05 10.11
N ARG A 133 -1.80 2.64 10.29
CA ARG A 133 -1.05 2.95 11.50
C ARG A 133 -0.89 4.45 11.70
N PHE A 134 -0.55 5.18 10.65
CA PHE A 134 -0.40 6.64 10.72
C PHE A 134 -1.73 7.35 11.01
N LEU A 135 -2.82 6.90 10.40
CA LEU A 135 -4.15 7.45 10.63
C LEU A 135 -4.62 7.17 12.07
N ARG A 136 -4.37 5.96 12.60
CA ARG A 136 -4.64 5.63 14.01
C ARG A 136 -3.88 6.52 14.97
N TRP A 137 -2.59 6.74 14.71
CA TRP A 137 -1.78 7.67 15.51
C TRP A 137 -2.35 9.08 15.47
N THR A 138 -2.75 9.52 14.28
CA THR A 138 -3.36 10.84 14.07
C THR A 138 -4.61 10.99 14.94
N LEU A 139 -5.59 10.09 14.80
CA LEU A 139 -6.82 10.11 15.62
C LEU A 139 -6.60 9.76 17.10
N GLY A 140 -5.41 9.27 17.46
CA GLY A 140 -5.08 8.82 18.81
C GLY A 140 -5.86 7.58 19.28
N VAL A 141 -6.41 6.80 18.35
CA VAL A 141 -7.18 5.57 18.65
C VAL A 141 -6.27 4.37 18.89
N ASP A 142 -6.85 3.30 19.45
CA ASP A 142 -6.11 2.08 19.75
C ASP A 142 -5.53 1.44 18.48
N GLY A 143 -4.38 0.76 18.63
CA GLY A 143 -3.71 0.06 17.55
C GLY A 143 -4.57 -1.06 16.94
N ARG A 144 -5.55 -1.57 17.70
CA ARG A 144 -6.48 -2.63 17.31
C ARG A 144 -7.69 -2.11 16.53
N THR A 145 -7.94 -0.80 16.51
CA THR A 145 -9.10 -0.23 15.80
C THR A 145 -9.05 -0.60 14.31
N PRO A 146 -10.11 -1.20 13.75
CA PRO A 146 -10.13 -1.63 12.35
C PRO A 146 -9.80 -0.49 11.38
N GLY A 147 -8.94 -0.77 10.39
CA GLY A 147 -8.47 0.25 9.43
C GLY A 147 -9.60 0.86 8.60
N TYR A 148 -10.65 0.09 8.28
CA TYR A 148 -11.80 0.60 7.52
C TYR A 148 -12.55 1.71 8.26
N LEU A 149 -12.65 1.65 9.60
CA LEU A 149 -13.31 2.70 10.40
C LEU A 149 -12.50 4.00 10.35
N VAL A 150 -11.18 3.88 10.57
CA VAL A 150 -10.26 5.02 10.60
C VAL A 150 -10.20 5.71 9.23
N ARG A 151 -10.21 4.92 8.15
CA ARG A 151 -10.27 5.44 6.78
C ARG A 151 -11.58 6.14 6.49
N GLU A 152 -12.71 5.57 6.91
CA GLU A 152 -14.01 6.21 6.73
C GLU A 152 -14.10 7.51 7.54
N GLU A 153 -13.57 7.54 8.77
CA GLU A 153 -13.59 8.72 9.63
C GLU A 153 -12.88 9.91 8.98
N LEU A 154 -11.70 9.66 8.40
CA LEU A 154 -10.88 10.66 7.72
C LEU A 154 -11.16 10.80 6.22
N GLN A 155 -12.16 10.07 5.69
CA GLN A 155 -12.49 9.99 4.26
C GLN A 155 -11.23 9.73 3.40
N ARG A 156 -10.45 8.72 3.80
CA ARG A 156 -9.20 8.32 3.13
C ARG A 156 -9.35 7.02 2.36
N GLU A 157 -8.88 7.05 1.13
CA GLU A 157 -8.80 5.90 0.24
C GLU A 157 -7.55 5.07 0.50
N LYS A 158 -7.55 3.83 -0.02
CA LYS A 158 -6.36 2.98 -0.06
C LYS A 158 -5.25 3.64 -0.89
N LEU A 159 -4.00 3.43 -0.49
CA LEU A 159 -2.83 3.89 -1.25
C LEU A 159 -2.70 3.21 -2.62
N ARG A 160 -3.30 2.03 -2.81
CA ARG A 160 -3.40 1.32 -4.09
C ARG A 160 -3.83 2.24 -5.24
N ILE A 161 -4.79 3.15 -5.02
CA ILE A 161 -5.30 4.04 -6.06
C ILE A 161 -4.19 4.93 -6.64
N ARG A 162 -3.40 5.53 -5.76
CA ARG A 162 -2.27 6.39 -6.15
C ARG A 162 -1.15 5.58 -6.82
N ALA A 163 -0.90 4.35 -6.34
CA ALA A 163 0.08 3.45 -6.95
C ALA A 163 -0.35 3.02 -8.36
N GLY A 164 -1.63 2.67 -8.54
CA GLY A 164 -2.23 2.35 -9.83
C GLY A 164 -2.16 3.53 -10.81
N ARG A 165 -2.39 4.77 -10.33
CA ARG A 165 -2.23 5.98 -11.17
C ARG A 165 -0.81 6.13 -11.69
N ARG A 166 0.20 5.85 -10.87
CA ARG A 166 1.62 5.93 -11.27
C ARG A 166 1.96 4.87 -12.32
N ALA A 167 1.50 3.64 -12.10
CA ALA A 167 1.66 2.55 -13.07
C ALA A 167 0.95 2.85 -14.40
N TRP A 168 -0.26 3.41 -14.34
CA TRP A 168 -0.97 3.89 -15.52
C TRP A 168 -0.18 4.97 -16.26
N ASN A 169 0.26 6.02 -15.57
CA ASN A 169 1.00 7.11 -16.19
C ASN A 169 2.34 6.65 -16.79
N PHE A 170 2.97 5.63 -16.20
CA PHE A 170 4.17 5.03 -16.75
C PHE A 170 3.91 4.37 -18.11
N GLU A 171 2.83 3.61 -18.23
CA GLU A 171 2.46 3.04 -19.53
C GLU A 171 2.10 4.13 -20.56
N ARG A 172 1.36 5.19 -20.19
CA ARG A 172 1.09 6.33 -21.11
C ARG A 172 2.39 6.94 -21.64
N LYS A 173 3.40 7.03 -20.77
CA LYS A 173 4.71 7.58 -21.12
C LYS A 173 5.44 6.69 -22.14
N LEU A 174 5.33 5.36 -22.01
CA LEU A 174 5.90 4.41 -22.95
C LEU A 174 5.21 4.48 -24.32
N GLU A 175 3.89 4.60 -24.33
CA GLU A 175 3.07 4.75 -25.57
C GLU A 175 3.44 6.02 -26.34
N ARG A 176 3.64 7.14 -25.65
CA ARG A 176 4.05 8.42 -26.25
C ARG A 176 5.51 8.44 -26.71
N GLY A 177 6.27 7.37 -26.47
CA GLY A 177 7.68 7.29 -26.84
C GLY A 177 8.62 8.13 -25.97
N GLU A 178 8.14 8.68 -24.85
CA GLU A 178 8.93 9.51 -23.92
C GLU A 178 9.75 8.67 -22.92
N GLY A 179 9.64 7.34 -22.99
CA GLY A 179 10.38 6.40 -22.17
C GLY A 179 11.70 5.94 -22.78
N SER A 180 12.48 5.16 -22.03
CA SER A 180 13.68 4.53 -22.58
C SER A 180 13.30 3.53 -23.69
N GLU A 181 14.08 3.50 -24.77
CA GLU A 181 13.87 2.59 -25.89
C GLU A 181 13.75 1.12 -25.46
N LEU A 182 14.56 0.69 -24.49
CA LEU A 182 14.49 -0.67 -23.94
C LEU A 182 13.16 -0.97 -23.26
N ALA A 183 12.65 -0.04 -22.44
CA ALA A 183 11.36 -0.21 -21.78
C ALA A 183 10.21 -0.24 -22.80
N ARG A 184 10.30 0.56 -23.86
CA ARG A 184 9.33 0.56 -24.96
C ARG A 184 9.32 -0.78 -25.70
N ARG A 185 10.49 -1.29 -26.11
CA ARG A 185 10.60 -2.61 -26.75
C ARG A 185 10.08 -3.74 -25.87
N CYS A 186 10.36 -3.68 -24.55
CA CYS A 186 9.80 -4.65 -23.61
C CYS A 186 8.28 -4.56 -23.53
N TRP A 187 7.71 -3.36 -23.59
CA TRP A 187 6.26 -3.16 -23.58
C TRP A 187 5.60 -3.65 -24.88
N GLU A 188 6.19 -3.37 -26.03
CA GLU A 188 5.75 -3.91 -27.33
C GLU A 188 5.78 -5.46 -27.32
N GLU A 189 6.85 -6.07 -26.81
CA GLU A 189 6.96 -7.52 -26.67
C GLU A 189 5.88 -8.12 -25.73
N ILE A 190 5.47 -7.36 -24.70
CA ILE A 190 4.38 -7.76 -23.81
C ILE A 190 3.04 -7.76 -24.58
N ARG A 191 2.79 -6.72 -25.38
CA ARG A 191 1.57 -6.61 -26.19
C ARG A 191 1.46 -7.75 -27.21
N ASP A 192 2.54 -8.00 -27.95
CA ASP A 192 2.59 -9.06 -28.96
C ASP A 192 2.33 -10.46 -28.35
N LYS A 193 2.83 -10.70 -27.12
CA LYS A 193 2.58 -11.96 -26.40
C LYS A 193 1.12 -12.10 -25.96
N ALA A 194 0.49 -11.01 -25.54
CA ALA A 194 -0.90 -11.00 -25.11
C ALA A 194 -1.86 -11.21 -26.30
N GLU A 195 -1.54 -10.63 -27.46
CA GLU A 195 -2.27 -10.89 -28.72
C GLU A 195 -2.13 -12.34 -29.18
N ALA A 196 -0.93 -12.91 -29.04
CA ALA A 196 -0.66 -14.32 -29.35
C ALA A 196 -1.22 -15.32 -28.31
N GLY A 197 -1.97 -14.87 -27.30
CA GLY A 197 -2.56 -15.73 -26.26
C GLY A 197 -1.54 -16.47 -25.39
N ARG A 198 -0.28 -16.01 -25.36
CA ARG A 198 0.78 -16.66 -24.60
C ARG A 198 0.66 -16.30 -23.12
N GLN A 199 1.05 -17.22 -22.24
CA GLN A 199 0.98 -16.98 -20.80
C GLN A 199 1.84 -15.79 -20.40
N GLY A 200 1.17 -14.74 -19.93
CA GLY A 200 1.82 -13.50 -19.57
C GLY A 200 2.79 -13.61 -18.40
N SER A 201 3.62 -12.57 -18.25
CA SER A 201 4.45 -12.40 -17.06
C SER A 201 3.58 -12.32 -15.79
N ARG A 202 4.21 -12.42 -14.61
CA ARG A 202 3.48 -12.23 -13.35
C ARG A 202 2.88 -10.82 -13.26
N TRP A 203 3.61 -9.83 -13.80
CA TRP A 203 3.21 -8.44 -13.82
C TRP A 203 1.98 -8.22 -14.72
N GLU A 204 1.94 -8.84 -15.90
CA GLU A 204 0.77 -8.81 -16.79
C GLU A 204 -0.48 -9.37 -16.11
N ARG A 205 -0.36 -10.52 -15.42
CA ARG A 205 -1.49 -11.10 -14.69
C ARG A 205 -1.98 -10.21 -13.54
N GLU A 206 -1.06 -9.55 -12.83
CA GLU A 206 -1.42 -8.58 -11.77
C GLU A 206 -2.12 -7.35 -12.36
N ARG A 207 -1.70 -6.89 -13.53
CA ARG A 207 -2.34 -5.80 -14.30
C ARG A 207 -3.72 -6.22 -14.82
N GLU A 208 -3.85 -7.41 -15.40
CA GLU A 208 -5.13 -7.94 -15.88
C GLU A 208 -6.12 -8.11 -14.74
N SER A 209 -5.67 -8.65 -13.61
CA SER A 209 -6.48 -8.78 -12.40
C SER A 209 -6.92 -7.41 -11.87
N PHE A 210 -6.06 -6.38 -11.97
CA PHE A 210 -6.43 -5.02 -11.60
C PHE A 210 -7.60 -4.49 -12.44
N PHE A 211 -7.60 -4.67 -13.76
CA PHE A 211 -8.74 -4.22 -14.57
C PHE A 211 -9.97 -5.11 -14.39
N ALA A 212 -9.78 -6.43 -14.34
CA ALA A 212 -10.86 -7.40 -14.17
C ALA A 212 -11.63 -7.22 -12.86
N GLU A 213 -10.94 -6.94 -11.75
CA GLU A 213 -11.55 -6.60 -10.46
C GLU A 213 -12.48 -5.37 -10.55
N ARG A 214 -12.30 -4.50 -11.55
CA ARG A 214 -13.03 -3.23 -11.74
C ARG A 214 -14.04 -3.30 -12.88
N GLY A 215 -14.40 -4.52 -13.29
CA GLY A 215 -15.34 -4.78 -14.38
C GLY A 215 -14.87 -4.27 -15.74
N ALA A 216 -13.56 -4.08 -15.92
CA ALA A 216 -12.98 -3.59 -17.16
C ALA A 216 -12.07 -4.67 -17.78
N GLU A 217 -12.28 -4.97 -19.05
CA GLU A 217 -11.42 -5.91 -19.77
C GLU A 217 -10.14 -5.20 -20.21
N SER A 218 -8.99 -5.85 -20.04
CA SER A 218 -7.69 -5.20 -20.23
C SER A 218 -7.48 -4.71 -21.67
N ARG A 219 -8.05 -5.39 -22.67
CA ARG A 219 -7.94 -4.97 -24.07
C ARG A 219 -8.87 -3.79 -24.36
N GLU A 220 -10.09 -3.77 -23.82
CA GLU A 220 -10.98 -2.61 -23.92
C GLU A 220 -10.35 -1.34 -23.31
N VAL A 221 -9.70 -1.47 -22.15
CA VAL A 221 -8.98 -0.38 -21.48
C VAL A 221 -7.84 0.15 -22.34
N VAL A 222 -7.04 -0.73 -22.95
CA VAL A 222 -5.95 -0.34 -23.85
C VAL A 222 -6.51 0.34 -25.10
N ALA A 223 -7.55 -0.22 -25.72
CA ALA A 223 -8.15 0.33 -26.94
C ALA A 223 -8.78 1.71 -26.72
N ARG A 224 -9.53 1.92 -25.63
CA ARG A 224 -10.10 3.23 -25.27
C ARG A 224 -9.01 4.25 -24.93
N ARG A 225 -7.92 3.79 -24.31
CA ARG A 225 -6.76 4.64 -23.99
C ARG A 225 -6.02 5.11 -25.24
N GLU A 226 -5.79 4.22 -26.22
CA GLU A 226 -5.17 4.58 -27.50
C GLU A 226 -5.99 5.61 -28.28
N ARG A 227 -7.32 5.54 -28.17
CA ARG A 227 -8.24 6.56 -28.73
C ARG A 227 -8.30 7.87 -27.94
N GLY A 228 -7.64 7.93 -26.78
CA GLY A 228 -7.68 9.10 -25.89
C GLY A 228 -9.01 9.28 -25.13
N GLU A 229 -9.88 8.27 -25.16
CA GLU A 229 -11.25 8.27 -24.64
C GLU A 229 -11.37 7.76 -23.20
N MET A 230 -10.23 7.55 -22.54
CA MET A 230 -10.20 7.03 -21.17
C MET A 230 -9.13 7.73 -20.34
N GLU A 231 -9.60 8.45 -19.32
CA GLU A 231 -8.76 9.00 -18.28
C GLU A 231 -8.75 8.08 -17.07
N PHE A 232 -7.60 8.00 -16.37
CA PHE A 232 -7.48 7.18 -15.16
C PHE A 232 -8.49 7.58 -14.07
N ARG A 233 -9.03 8.81 -14.16
CA ARG A 233 -10.07 9.31 -13.26
C ARG A 233 -11.34 8.46 -13.27
N GLU A 234 -11.75 7.90 -14.40
CA GLU A 234 -12.92 7.01 -14.47
C GLU A 234 -12.71 5.73 -13.63
N ILE A 235 -11.52 5.15 -13.73
CA ILE A 235 -11.12 3.95 -12.97
C ILE A 235 -10.99 4.30 -11.48
N GLU A 236 -10.45 5.48 -11.18
CA GLU A 236 -10.31 5.98 -9.83
C GLU A 236 -11.67 6.19 -9.15
N GLU A 237 -12.64 6.79 -9.84
CA GLU A 237 -13.98 7.04 -9.30
C GLU A 237 -14.72 5.72 -9.03
N ARG A 238 -14.67 4.75 -9.96
CA ARG A 238 -15.21 3.40 -9.74
C ARG A 238 -14.58 2.72 -8.53
N GLU A 239 -13.25 2.76 -8.42
CA GLU A 239 -12.51 2.20 -7.30
C GLU A 239 -12.89 2.85 -5.96
N ARG A 240 -13.09 4.18 -5.94
CA ARG A 240 -13.52 4.91 -4.75
C ARG A 240 -14.90 4.46 -4.29
N GLU A 241 -15.82 4.28 -5.23
CA GLU A 241 -17.17 3.80 -4.94
C GLU A 241 -17.17 2.36 -4.41
N GLU A 242 -16.44 1.45 -5.06
CA GLU A 242 -16.28 0.07 -4.59
C GLU A 242 -15.64 0.01 -3.21
N GLN A 243 -14.56 0.75 -2.98
CA GLN A 243 -13.94 0.84 -1.66
C GLN A 243 -14.90 1.41 -0.62
N ARG A 244 -15.73 2.40 -0.98
CA ARG A 244 -16.75 2.94 -0.07
C ARG A 244 -17.80 1.87 0.25
N LYS A 245 -18.30 1.14 -0.75
CA LYS A 245 -19.26 0.04 -0.57
C LYS A 245 -18.70 -1.05 0.34
N GLU A 246 -17.51 -1.58 0.05
CA GLU A 246 -16.84 -2.59 0.88
C GLU A 246 -16.62 -2.12 2.34
N ARG A 247 -16.26 -0.84 2.53
CA ARG A 247 -16.08 -0.28 3.88
C ARG A 247 -17.41 -0.22 4.61
N TRP A 248 -18.48 0.22 3.95
CA TRP A 248 -19.81 0.34 4.56
C TRP A 248 -20.46 -1.01 4.83
N GLU A 249 -20.23 -2.02 3.99
CA GLU A 249 -20.60 -3.42 4.27
C GLU A 249 -19.89 -3.92 5.53
N LYS A 250 -18.57 -3.76 5.60
CA LYS A 250 -17.79 -4.12 6.81
C LYS A 250 -18.25 -3.38 8.06
N ILE A 251 -18.64 -2.11 7.93
CA ILE A 251 -19.18 -1.31 9.05
C ILE A 251 -20.54 -1.86 9.50
N ARG A 252 -21.43 -2.22 8.56
CA ARG A 252 -22.76 -2.76 8.86
C ARG A 252 -22.70 -4.12 9.54
N GLU A 253 -21.75 -4.96 9.12
CA GLU A 253 -21.52 -6.31 9.67
C GLU A 253 -20.63 -6.31 10.92
N SER A 254 -19.97 -5.18 11.22
CA SER A 254 -19.00 -5.11 12.31
C SER A 254 -19.64 -5.30 13.67
N ARG A 255 -19.12 -6.27 14.43
CA ARG A 255 -19.38 -6.41 15.86
C ARG A 255 -18.58 -5.42 16.72
N TYR A 256 -17.58 -4.73 16.14
CA TYR A 256 -16.66 -3.85 16.89
C TYR A 256 -17.33 -2.55 17.34
N ASN A 257 -18.21 -1.97 16.51
CA ASN A 257 -18.93 -0.75 16.84
C ASN A 257 -20.22 -0.66 16.02
N ARG A 258 -21.31 -1.14 16.61
CA ARG A 258 -22.65 -1.16 15.98
C ARG A 258 -23.23 0.24 15.78
N TRP A 259 -22.79 1.20 16.59
CA TRP A 259 -23.27 2.58 16.62
C TRP A 259 -22.63 3.48 15.57
N TYR A 260 -21.43 3.13 15.09
CA TYR A 260 -20.69 3.96 14.13
C TYR A 260 -21.51 4.28 12.87
N ARG A 261 -22.29 3.31 12.37
CA ARG A 261 -23.16 3.48 11.19
C ARG A 261 -24.22 4.57 11.36
N LEU A 262 -24.68 4.83 12.59
CA LEU A 262 -25.68 5.86 12.92
C LEU A 262 -25.03 7.23 13.14
N VAL A 263 -23.79 7.25 13.63
CA VAL A 263 -23.11 8.47 14.10
C VAL A 263 -22.24 9.14 13.02
N LYS A 264 -21.78 8.37 12.01
CA LYS A 264 -20.77 8.83 11.06
C LYS A 264 -21.22 10.03 10.22
N GLY A 265 -22.43 10.00 9.66
CA GLY A 265 -22.87 11.01 8.68
C GLY A 265 -22.02 11.00 7.40
N GLU A 266 -22.32 11.88 6.45
CA GLU A 266 -21.54 12.00 5.21
C GLU A 266 -20.29 12.88 5.41
N GLY A 267 -19.19 12.47 4.78
CA GLY A 267 -17.96 13.27 4.75
C GLY A 267 -17.14 13.23 6.05
N ILE A 268 -16.28 14.23 6.22
CA ILE A 268 -15.40 14.37 7.39
C ILE A 268 -16.23 14.94 8.56
N PRO A 269 -16.22 14.30 9.74
CA PRO A 269 -17.05 14.76 10.85
C PRO A 269 -16.64 16.16 11.32
N GLY A 270 -17.63 17.00 11.60
CA GLY A 270 -17.41 18.40 11.95
C GLY A 270 -16.50 18.63 13.16
N TYR A 271 -16.37 17.68 14.10
CA TYR A 271 -15.47 17.84 15.25
C TYR A 271 -13.99 17.97 14.86
N LEU A 272 -13.57 17.37 13.74
CA LEU A 272 -12.21 17.48 13.22
C LEU A 272 -11.95 18.86 12.61
N GLY A 273 -12.98 19.57 12.16
CA GLY A 273 -12.87 20.92 11.61
C GLY A 273 -12.91 22.05 12.65
N LYS A 274 -13.18 21.75 13.93
CA LYS A 274 -13.39 22.78 14.98
C LYS A 274 -12.10 23.35 15.59
N GLY A 275 -10.91 22.96 15.11
CA GLY A 275 -9.63 23.45 15.62
C GLY A 275 -9.37 23.13 17.10
N TRP A 276 -10.01 22.08 17.63
CA TRP A 276 -9.91 21.72 19.03
C TRP A 276 -8.50 21.28 19.43
N GLY A 277 -8.13 21.55 20.68
CA GLY A 277 -6.88 21.06 21.26
C GLY A 277 -6.78 19.54 21.20
N GLU A 278 -5.54 19.03 21.12
CA GLU A 278 -5.28 17.64 20.73
C GLU A 278 -6.05 16.60 21.55
N SER A 279 -6.00 16.74 22.87
CA SER A 279 -6.67 15.84 23.81
C SER A 279 -8.18 15.78 23.60
N ARG A 280 -8.81 16.89 23.16
CA ARG A 280 -10.26 16.99 23.04
C ARG A 280 -10.76 16.24 21.81
N TRP A 281 -10.15 16.44 20.64
CA TRP A 281 -10.58 15.73 19.43
C TRP A 281 -10.20 14.25 19.46
N ILE A 282 -9.06 13.89 20.06
CA ILE A 282 -8.70 12.47 20.30
C ILE A 282 -9.77 11.80 21.15
N ARG A 283 -10.22 12.42 22.24
CA ARG A 283 -11.27 11.85 23.10
C ARG A 283 -12.56 11.59 22.31
N VAL A 284 -12.98 12.55 21.49
CA VAL A 284 -14.17 12.38 20.62
C VAL A 284 -13.95 11.29 19.58
N ALA A 285 -12.79 11.24 18.92
CA ALA A 285 -12.47 10.23 17.93
C ALA A 285 -12.50 8.82 18.52
N ARG A 286 -11.90 8.61 19.70
CA ARG A 286 -11.91 7.31 20.37
C ARG A 286 -13.31 6.87 20.77
N PHE A 287 -14.13 7.80 21.25
CA PHE A 287 -15.50 7.50 21.64
C PHE A 287 -16.39 7.17 20.44
N ARG A 288 -16.30 7.96 19.36
CA ARG A 288 -17.02 7.71 18.09
C ARG A 288 -16.61 6.39 17.44
N LEU A 289 -15.31 6.09 17.43
CA LEU A 289 -14.76 4.87 16.83
C LEU A 289 -14.85 3.65 17.77
N GLY A 290 -15.41 3.79 18.97
CA GLY A 290 -15.61 2.70 19.92
C GLY A 290 -14.32 2.24 20.62
N SER A 291 -13.22 2.97 20.47
CA SER A 291 -11.92 2.60 21.07
C SER A 291 -11.87 2.81 22.59
N GLU A 292 -12.75 3.64 23.17
CA GLU A 292 -12.87 3.78 24.62
C GLU A 292 -13.73 2.67 25.26
N MET A 293 -14.73 2.15 24.55
CA MET A 293 -15.66 1.13 25.07
C MET A 293 -15.01 -0.26 25.10
N LYS A 294 -15.32 -1.08 26.11
CA LYS A 294 -14.80 -2.46 26.16
C LYS A 294 -15.55 -3.42 25.23
N GLU A 295 -16.73 -3.05 24.74
CA GLU A 295 -17.45 -3.75 23.66
C GLU A 295 -16.55 -3.97 22.43
N ALA A 296 -15.66 -3.03 22.12
CA ALA A 296 -14.69 -3.15 21.03
C ALA A 296 -13.68 -4.29 21.23
N ARG A 297 -13.57 -4.86 22.43
CA ARG A 297 -12.66 -5.94 22.79
C ARG A 297 -13.35 -7.30 22.85
N TYR A 298 -14.30 -7.55 21.95
CA TYR A 298 -15.15 -8.76 21.92
C TYR A 298 -14.42 -10.12 21.99
N TRP A 299 -13.10 -10.17 21.80
CA TRP A 299 -12.25 -11.37 21.95
C TRP A 299 -11.69 -11.57 23.38
N GLU A 300 -11.85 -10.60 24.28
CA GLU A 300 -11.46 -10.70 25.69
C GLU A 300 -12.60 -11.32 26.53
N GLU A 301 -12.25 -12.01 27.62
CA GLU A 301 -13.20 -12.63 28.55
C GLU A 301 -14.24 -11.61 29.05
N GLU A 302 -15.49 -12.04 29.25
CA GLU A 302 -16.60 -11.17 29.66
C GLU A 302 -16.30 -10.39 30.94
N GLU A 303 -15.58 -10.98 31.89
CA GLU A 303 -15.16 -10.30 33.12
C GLU A 303 -14.30 -9.07 32.85
N LYS A 304 -13.39 -9.14 31.87
CA LYS A 304 -12.54 -8.01 31.49
C LYS A 304 -13.34 -6.93 30.74
N ARG A 305 -14.47 -7.31 30.15
CA ARG A 305 -15.38 -6.43 29.41
C ARG A 305 -16.47 -5.77 30.27
N ARG A 306 -16.59 -6.12 31.56
CA ARG A 306 -17.52 -5.47 32.49
C ARG A 306 -17.33 -3.95 32.57
N CYS A 307 -18.44 -3.24 32.69
CA CYS A 307 -18.52 -1.79 32.82
C CYS A 307 -17.63 -1.28 33.94
N ARG A 308 -16.73 -0.34 33.63
CA ARG A 308 -15.87 0.32 34.63
C ARG A 308 -16.64 1.11 35.69
N VAL A 309 -17.89 1.47 35.43
CA VAL A 309 -18.68 2.34 36.33
C VAL A 309 -19.53 1.51 37.30
N CYS A 310 -20.25 0.49 36.85
CA CYS A 310 -21.09 -0.34 37.73
C CYS A 310 -20.56 -1.76 38.00
N GLY A 311 -19.56 -2.25 37.25
CA GLY A 311 -19.00 -3.60 37.40
C GLY A 311 -19.94 -4.77 37.04
N GLY A 312 -21.18 -4.49 36.63
CA GLY A 312 -22.23 -5.48 36.39
C GLY A 312 -22.21 -6.04 34.97
N GLU A 313 -22.78 -5.30 34.01
CA GLU A 313 -22.93 -5.73 32.62
C GLU A 313 -21.70 -5.37 31.76
N GLU A 314 -21.66 -5.84 30.51
CA GLU A 314 -20.62 -5.47 29.53
C GLU A 314 -20.61 -3.94 29.27
N GLU A 315 -19.42 -3.34 29.18
CA GLU A 315 -19.23 -1.91 28.87
C GLU A 315 -19.56 -1.62 27.40
N THR A 316 -20.85 -1.53 27.10
CA THR A 316 -21.39 -1.06 25.82
C THR A 316 -21.77 0.41 25.91
N TRP A 317 -21.93 1.03 24.74
CA TRP A 317 -22.40 2.41 24.64
C TRP A 317 -23.79 2.60 25.26
N GLU A 318 -24.71 1.68 24.98
CA GLU A 318 -26.07 1.63 25.55
C GLU A 318 -26.02 1.50 27.07
N HIS A 319 -25.21 0.58 27.58
CA HIS A 319 -25.11 0.36 29.01
C HIS A 319 -24.54 1.59 29.74
N VAL A 320 -23.44 2.18 29.25
CA VAL A 320 -22.81 3.33 29.91
C VAL A 320 -23.73 4.56 29.87
N TRP A 321 -24.36 4.84 28.73
CA TRP A 321 -25.10 6.09 28.54
C TRP A 321 -26.55 6.04 29.01
N GLU A 322 -27.24 4.91 28.83
CA GLU A 322 -28.68 4.77 29.11
C GLU A 322 -28.98 4.05 30.43
N ARG A 323 -28.09 3.16 30.90
CA ARG A 323 -28.37 2.29 32.06
C ARG A 323 -27.50 2.55 33.29
N CYS A 324 -26.25 2.98 33.09
CA CYS A 324 -25.24 3.03 34.15
C CYS A 324 -25.07 4.43 34.75
N VAL A 325 -25.03 5.47 33.90
CA VAL A 325 -24.98 6.85 34.36
C VAL A 325 -26.41 7.35 34.50
N GLY A 326 -26.94 7.32 35.74
CA GLY A 326 -28.22 7.94 36.04
C GLY A 326 -28.15 9.46 35.84
N TRP A 327 -28.68 9.96 34.73
CA TRP A 327 -28.80 11.40 34.47
C TRP A 327 -29.82 12.09 35.40
N ASP A 328 -30.58 11.31 36.18
CA ASP A 328 -31.61 11.76 37.14
C ASP A 328 -31.09 12.12 38.54
N ARG A 329 -29.77 12.21 38.74
CA ARG A 329 -29.19 12.76 39.99
C ARG A 329 -28.35 13.99 39.68
N ARG A 330 -29.00 15.08 39.31
CA ARG A 330 -28.48 16.44 39.48
C ARG A 330 -29.55 17.39 39.96
#